data_AF-A0A535GSC0-F1
#
_entry.id   AF-A0A535GSC0-F1
#
_cell.length_a   1.000
_cell.length_b   1.000
_cell.length_c   1.000
_cell.angle_alpha   90.00
_cell.angle_beta   90.00
_cell.angle_gamma   90.00
#
_symmetry.space_group_name_H-M   'P 1'
#
loop_
_entity.id
_entity.type
_entity.pdbx_description
1 polymer ?
#
loop_
_entity_poly.entity_id
_entity_poly.type
_entity_poly.pdbx_seq_one_letter_code
_entity_poly.pdbx_strand_id
1 'polypeptide(L)'
;MAINAETLDQLQGEPGWLRDVRRKALASYESLPAPTKTDEEWRRTDVSRLDPGQYSKLEHLDGQKLILPSALPKGVILEPLREAARKHADLVEPRLFSLVH
;
A
#
# COMPACT_ATOMS: atom_id res chain seq x y z
N MET A 1 0.18 -14.91 6.66
CA MET A 1 -1.25 -15.02 7.06
C MET A 1 -2.06 -14.54 5.87
N ALA A 2 -3.32 -14.94 5.70
CA ALA A 2 -4.11 -14.35 4.62
C ALA A 2 -4.35 -12.86 4.92
N ILE A 3 -4.25 -11.98 3.91
CA ILE A 3 -4.56 -10.55 4.06
C ILE A 3 -6.07 -10.44 4.30
N ASN A 4 -6.44 -10.06 5.52
CA ASN A 4 -7.82 -9.81 5.93
C ASN A 4 -7.89 -8.57 6.84
N ALA A 5 -9.09 -8.10 7.16
CA ALA A 5 -9.29 -6.91 7.99
C ALA A 5 -8.53 -6.94 9.34
N GLU A 6 -8.49 -8.09 10.01
CA GLU A 6 -7.80 -8.24 11.31
C GLU A 6 -6.28 -8.12 11.16
N THR A 7 -5.70 -8.76 10.15
CA THR A 7 -4.26 -8.68 9.86
C THR A 7 -3.84 -7.28 9.41
N LEU A 8 -4.70 -6.55 8.68
CA LEU A 8 -4.44 -5.18 8.25
C LEU A 8 -4.30 -4.23 9.44
N ASP A 9 -5.14 -4.38 10.47
CA ASP A 9 -5.12 -3.52 11.65
C ASP A 9 -3.82 -3.65 12.46
N GLN A 10 -3.15 -4.80 12.33
CA GLN A 10 -1.92 -5.15 13.01
C GLN A 10 -0.66 -4.77 12.19
N LEU A 11 -0.81 -4.26 10.97
CA LEU A 11 0.33 -3.87 10.14
C LEU A 11 1.10 -2.70 10.78
N GLN A 12 2.28 -3.02 11.30
CA GLN A 12 3.43 -2.14 11.55
C GLN A 12 3.13 -0.74 12.15
N GLY A 13 2.13 -0.62 13.04
CA GLY A 13 1.87 0.59 13.83
C GLY A 13 1.40 1.81 13.04
N GLU A 14 0.61 1.61 11.99
CA GLU A 14 0.11 2.68 11.12
C GLU A 14 -0.78 3.72 11.83
N PRO A 15 -0.92 4.95 11.29
CA PRO A 15 -1.89 5.92 11.79
C PRO A 15 -3.33 5.52 11.40
N GLY A 16 -4.32 5.99 12.15
CA GLY A 16 -5.74 5.62 11.96
C GLY A 16 -6.25 5.87 10.53
N TRP A 17 -5.95 7.05 9.97
CA TRP A 17 -6.38 7.41 8.61
C TRP A 17 -5.85 6.44 7.54
N LEU A 18 -4.62 5.93 7.69
CA LEU A 18 -4.02 5.01 6.73
C LEU A 18 -4.64 3.62 6.83
N ARG A 19 -5.01 3.18 8.05
CA ARG A 19 -5.79 1.95 8.25
C ARG A 19 -7.14 2.03 7.53
N ASP A 20 -7.81 3.18 7.61
CA ASP A 20 -9.09 3.37 6.91
C ASP A 20 -8.95 3.32 5.40
N VAL A 21 -7.87 3.87 4.85
CA VAL A 21 -7.53 3.75 3.42
C VAL A 21 -7.31 2.28 3.04
N ARG A 22 -6.54 1.52 3.83
CA ARG A 22 -6.31 0.08 3.57
C ARG A 22 -7.59 -0.75 3.64
N ARG A 23 -8.45 -0.48 4.63
CA ARG A 23 -9.76 -1.16 4.75
C ARG A 23 -10.65 -0.91 3.54
N LYS A 24 -10.71 0.33 3.05
CA LYS A 24 -11.43 0.67 1.81
C LYS A 24 -10.86 -0.07 0.60
N ALA A 25 -9.54 -0.11 0.46
CA ALA A 25 -8.89 -0.82 -0.63
C ALA A 25 -9.15 -2.34 -0.59
N LEU A 26 -9.09 -2.95 0.60
CA LEU A 26 -9.42 -4.37 0.78
C LEU A 26 -10.88 -4.65 0.43
N ALA A 27 -11.81 -3.84 0.91
CA ALA A 27 -13.23 -3.99 0.59
C ALA A 27 -13.49 -3.90 -0.93
N SER A 28 -12.84 -2.94 -1.62
CA SER A 28 -12.91 -2.87 -3.07
C SER A 28 -12.37 -4.14 -3.73
N TYR A 29 -11.20 -4.61 -3.32
CA TYR A 29 -10.59 -5.85 -3.83
C TYR A 29 -11.51 -7.07 -3.66
N GLU A 30 -12.09 -7.25 -2.47
CA GLU A 30 -13.00 -8.37 -2.17
C GLU A 30 -14.31 -8.31 -2.95
N SER A 31 -14.77 -7.10 -3.30
CA SER A 31 -16.01 -6.90 -4.06
C SER A 31 -15.86 -7.08 -5.58
N LEU A 32 -14.64 -6.90 -6.11
CA LEU A 32 -14.39 -6.97 -7.55
C LEU A 32 -14.17 -8.43 -7.99
N PRO A 33 -14.77 -8.85 -9.11
CA PRO A 33 -14.47 -10.16 -9.67
C PRO A 33 -13.01 -10.22 -10.09
N ALA A 34 -12.40 -11.41 -9.96
CA ALA A 34 -11.07 -11.64 -10.52
C ALA A 34 -11.12 -11.41 -12.04
N PRO A 35 -10.13 -10.69 -12.61
CA PRO A 35 -10.12 -10.44 -14.03
C PRO A 35 -9.90 -11.72 -14.82
N THR A 36 -10.43 -11.73 -16.03
CA THR A 36 -10.43 -12.84 -16.96
C THR A 36 -9.71 -12.44 -18.25
N LYS A 37 -9.29 -13.42 -19.06
CA LYS A 37 -8.69 -13.13 -20.38
C LYS A 37 -9.65 -12.50 -21.38
N THR A 38 -10.96 -12.51 -21.09
CA THR A 38 -11.97 -11.84 -21.91
C THR A 38 -12.06 -10.34 -21.61
N ASP A 39 -11.52 -9.88 -20.49
CA ASP A 39 -11.39 -8.45 -20.21
C ASP A 39 -10.25 -7.87 -21.06
N GLU A 40 -10.52 -6.83 -21.86
CA GLU A 40 -9.53 -6.32 -22.84
C GLU A 40 -8.23 -5.86 -22.16
N GLU A 41 -8.33 -5.24 -20.98
CA GLU A 41 -7.19 -4.82 -20.14
C GLU A 41 -6.29 -6.02 -19.72
N TRP A 42 -6.85 -7.23 -19.66
CA TRP A 42 -6.17 -8.45 -19.20
C TRP A 42 -5.95 -9.48 -20.32
N ARG A 43 -6.35 -9.17 -21.56
CA ARG A 43 -6.28 -10.11 -22.68
C ARG A 43 -4.88 -10.68 -22.93
N ARG A 44 -3.83 -9.93 -22.59
CA ARG A 44 -2.42 -10.34 -22.75
C ARG A 44 -1.75 -10.84 -21.48
N THR A 45 -2.40 -10.75 -20.33
CA THR A 45 -1.81 -11.10 -19.03
C THR A 45 -2.72 -12.04 -18.26
N ASP A 46 -2.29 -13.30 -18.12
CA ASP A 46 -3.01 -14.29 -17.32
C ASP A 46 -2.67 -14.16 -15.83
N VAL A 47 -3.59 -13.61 -15.05
CA VAL A 47 -3.45 -13.49 -13.59
C VAL A 47 -4.28 -14.52 -12.81
N SER A 48 -4.92 -15.48 -13.49
CA SER A 48 -5.75 -16.50 -12.82
C SER A 48 -4.98 -17.39 -11.83
N ARG A 49 -3.65 -17.43 -11.96
CA ARG A 49 -2.74 -18.18 -11.07
C ARG A 49 -2.10 -17.32 -9.99
N LEU A 50 -2.34 -16.01 -10.00
CA LEU A 50 -1.83 -15.12 -8.96
C LEU A 50 -2.77 -15.20 -7.76
N ASP A 51 -2.29 -15.77 -6.66
CA ASP A 51 -2.93 -15.70 -5.34
C ASP A 51 -2.15 -14.72 -4.47
N PRO A 52 -2.62 -13.47 -4.30
CA PRO A 52 -1.96 -12.48 -3.45
C PRO A 52 -1.76 -12.96 -2.00
N GLY A 53 -2.63 -13.82 -1.49
CA GLY A 53 -2.56 -14.35 -0.13
C GLY A 53 -1.30 -15.17 0.15
N GLN A 54 -0.72 -15.82 -0.88
CA GLN A 54 0.53 -16.57 -0.76
C GLN A 54 1.77 -15.68 -0.56
N TYR A 55 1.67 -14.38 -0.89
CA TYR A 55 2.81 -13.45 -0.87
C TYR A 55 2.81 -12.50 0.34
N SER A 56 1.91 -12.72 1.31
CA SER A 56 1.78 -11.94 2.55
C SER A 56 3.03 -11.90 3.44
N LYS A 57 3.99 -12.84 3.29
CA LYS A 57 5.15 -12.94 4.20
C LYS A 57 5.99 -11.67 4.34
N LEU A 58 5.97 -10.78 3.35
CA LEU A 58 6.76 -9.55 3.33
C LEU A 58 6.04 -8.33 3.94
N GLU A 59 4.75 -8.44 4.25
CA GLU A 59 3.92 -7.31 4.70
C GLU A 59 4.37 -6.66 6.02
N HIS A 60 5.12 -7.41 6.83
CA HIS A 60 5.70 -6.93 8.09
C HIS A 60 7.15 -6.43 7.94
N LEU A 61 7.76 -6.59 6.76
CA LEU A 61 9.15 -6.23 6.52
C LEU A 61 9.25 -4.84 5.89
N ASP A 62 10.12 -4.00 6.45
CA ASP A 62 10.49 -2.74 5.81
C ASP A 62 11.45 -3.01 4.66
N GLY A 63 10.94 -2.86 3.44
CA GLY A 63 11.54 -3.40 2.22
C GLY A 63 12.85 -2.75 1.75
N GLN A 64 13.38 -1.72 2.39
CA GLN A 64 14.70 -1.16 2.04
C GLN A 64 15.24 -0.21 3.11
N LYS A 65 16.55 -0.29 3.40
CA LYS A 65 17.26 0.70 4.21
C LYS A 65 17.54 1.92 3.34
N LEU A 66 16.89 3.04 3.64
CA LEU A 66 17.16 4.31 2.98
C LEU A 66 18.57 4.80 3.35
N ILE A 67 19.43 5.00 2.35
CA ILE A 67 20.71 5.67 2.54
C ILE A 67 20.45 7.16 2.35
N LEU A 68 20.44 7.90 3.46
CA LEU A 68 20.25 9.35 3.41
C LEU A 68 21.54 10.04 2.94
N PRO A 69 21.44 11.06 2.09
CA PRO A 69 22.55 11.97 1.84
C PRO A 69 23.02 12.64 3.14
N SER A 70 24.28 13.07 3.18
CA SER A 70 24.83 13.80 4.34
C SER A 70 24.14 15.14 4.59
N ALA A 71 23.54 15.74 3.57
CA ALA A 71 22.73 16.94 3.68
C ALA A 71 21.58 16.93 2.66
N LEU A 72 20.41 17.42 3.09
CA LEU A 72 19.27 17.69 2.22
C LEU A 72 19.09 19.21 2.08
N PRO A 73 18.58 19.70 0.94
CA PRO A 73 18.19 21.11 0.82
C PRO A 73 17.17 21.51 1.89
N LYS A 74 17.15 22.79 2.25
CA LYS A 74 16.21 23.32 3.25
C LYS A 74 14.76 23.06 2.81
N GLY A 75 13.98 22.42 3.69
CA GLY A 75 12.57 22.09 3.46
C GLY A 75 12.32 20.76 2.75
N VAL A 76 13.36 19.99 2.43
CA VAL A 76 13.21 18.66 1.83
C VAL A 76 13.10 17.58 2.91
N ILE A 77 12.06 16.74 2.79
CA ILE A 77 11.88 15.54 3.60
C ILE A 77 12.17 14.33 2.70
N LEU A 78 13.13 13.50 3.10
CA LEU A 78 13.42 12.21 2.46
C LEU A 78 13.37 11.14 3.53
N GLU A 79 12.28 10.38 3.59
CA GLU A 79 12.12 9.24 4.49
C GLU A 79 11.17 8.21 3.88
N PRO A 80 11.11 6.97 4.40
CA PRO A 80 10.14 5.99 3.93
C PRO A 80 8.72 6.53 4.03
N LEU A 81 7.89 6.30 3.00
CA LEU A 81 6.51 6.78 2.94
C LEU A 81 5.70 6.42 4.20
N ARG A 82 5.97 5.24 4.78
CA ARG A 82 5.36 4.77 6.02
C ARG A 82 5.67 5.65 7.24
N GLU A 83 6.89 6.19 7.33
CA GLU A 83 7.29 7.09 8.41
C GLU A 83 6.70 8.48 8.16
N ALA A 84 6.73 8.94 6.91
CA ALA A 84 6.11 10.21 6.52
C ALA A 84 4.60 10.22 6.80
N ALA A 85 3.90 9.11 6.55
CA ALA A 85 2.48 8.97 6.87
C ALA A 85 2.18 9.17 8.37
N ARG A 86 3.14 8.82 9.25
CA ARG A 86 3.01 8.97 10.71
C ARG A 86 3.42 10.37 11.18
N LYS A 87 4.58 10.86 10.72
CA LYS A 87 5.19 12.11 11.21
C LYS A 87 4.68 13.37 10.50
N HIS A 88 4.23 13.22 9.26
CA HIS A 88 3.84 14.30 8.36
C HIS A 88 2.50 14.00 7.68
N ALA A 89 1.52 13.55 8.47
CA ALA A 89 0.20 13.17 7.98
C ALA A 89 -0.49 14.31 7.20
N ASP A 90 -0.29 15.56 7.63
CA ASP A 90 -0.77 16.78 6.97
C ASP A 90 -0.25 16.95 5.53
N LEU A 91 0.94 16.42 5.25
CA LEU A 91 1.51 16.42 3.91
C LEU A 91 1.03 15.22 3.09
N VAL A 92 0.94 14.04 3.70
CA VAL A 92 0.69 12.76 3.00
C VAL A 92 -0.80 12.48 2.79
N GLU A 93 -1.61 12.52 3.85
CA GLU A 93 -3.03 12.12 3.82
C GLU A 93 -3.84 12.80 2.70
N PRO A 94 -3.79 14.14 2.50
CA PRO A 94 -4.60 14.79 1.46
C PRO A 94 -4.12 14.49 0.02
N ARG A 95 -2.95 13.85 -0.15
CA ARG A 95 -2.32 13.60 -1.45
C ARG A 95 -2.22 12.11 -1.79
N LEU A 96 -2.35 11.23 -0.80
CA LEU A 96 -2.29 9.80 -1.02
C LEU A 96 -3.50 9.37 -1.85
N PHE A 97 -3.24 8.79 -3.03
CA PHE A 97 -4.25 8.40 -4.03
C PHE A 97 -5.10 9.56 -4.61
N SER A 98 -4.71 10.82 -4.43
CA SER A 98 -5.47 11.95 -5.00
C SER A 98 -5.28 12.15 -6.51
N LEU A 99 -4.24 11.53 -7.09
CA LEU A 99 -3.85 11.68 -8.50
C LEU A 99 -4.20 10.47 -9.37
N VAL A 100 -4.68 9.38 -8.75
CA VAL A 100 -5.05 8.16 -9.46
C VAL A 100 -6.58 8.08 -9.43
N HIS A 101 -7.20 8.27 -10.59
CA HIS A 101 -8.65 8.16 -10.80
C HIS A 101 -9.02 6.81 -11.37
#